data_AF-A0A935S9I9-F1
#
_entry.id   AF-A0A935S9I9-F1
#
_cell.length_a   1.000
_cell.length_b   1.000
_cell.length_c   1.000
_cell.angle_alpha   90.00
_cell.angle_beta   90.00
_cell.angle_gamma   90.00
#
_symmetry.space_group_name_H-M   'P 1'
#
loop_
_entity.id
_entity.type
_entity.pdbx_description
1 polymer ?
#
loop_
_entity_poly.entity_id
_entity_poly.type
_entity_poly.pdbx_seq_one_letter_code
_entity_poly.pdbx_strand_id
1 'polypeptide(L)' 'MYRHGAAAGANIMYQLNNTFRIGYAYDYSITSMTKYTSGTHEVLIGFDFYKKTETVRSPRYF' A
#
# COMPACT_ATOMS: atom_id res chain seq x y z
N MET A 1 6.68 0.25 9.08
CA MET A 1 7.29 -0.86 9.85
C MET A 1 8.53 -0.34 10.54
N TYR A 2 8.67 -0.53 11.85
CA TYR A 2 9.86 -0.09 12.59
C TYR A 2 10.54 -1.30 13.23
N ARG A 3 11.80 -1.56 12.86
CA ARG A 3 12.62 -2.62 13.45
C ARG A 3 13.89 -1.99 14.01
N HIS A 4 13.98 -1.94 15.34
CA HIS A 4 15.10 -1.37 16.07
C HIS A 4 16.43 -1.95 15.56
N GLY A 5 17.33 -1.08 15.11
CA GLY A 5 18.67 -1.46 14.67
C GLY A 5 18.75 -2.15 13.31
N ALA A 6 17.74 -2.04 12.44
CA ALA A 6 17.80 -2.56 11.07
C ALA A 6 17.19 -1.59 10.04
N ALA A 7 15.89 -1.30 10.14
CA ALA A 7 15.18 -0.48 9.15
C ALA A 7 13.94 0.18 9.75
N ALA A 8 13.68 1.42 9.34
CA ALA A 8 12.44 2.14 9.55
C ALA A 8 11.81 2.41 8.18
N GLY A 9 10.65 1.83 7.92
CA GLY A 9 9.88 2.07 6.70
C GLY A 9 8.55 2.73 7.01
N ALA A 10 8.13 3.66 6.16
CA ALA A 10 6.80 4.28 6.19
C ALA A 10 6.07 3.98 4.88
N ASN A 11 4.85 3.47 4.99
CA ASN A 11 4.01 3.13 3.84
C ASN A 11 2.70 3.89 3.99
N ILE A 12 2.29 4.62 2.96
CA ILE A 12 1.01 5.28 2.87
C ILE A 12 0.28 4.79 1.62
N MET A 13 -1.00 4.51 1.76
CA MET A 13 -1.83 4.02 0.67
C MET A 13 -3.16 4.75 0.71
N TYR A 14 -3.54 5.34 -0.42
CA TYR A 14 -4.76 6.12 -0.56
C TYR A 14 -5.66 5.51 -1.64
N GLN A 15 -6.91 5.27 -1.28
CA GLN A 15 -7.92 4.81 -2.21
C GLN A 15 -8.70 6.04 -2.71
N LEU A 16 -8.41 6.49 -3.93
CA LEU A 16 -9.09 7.65 -4.50
C LEU A 16 -10.55 7.32 -4.80
N ASN A 17 -10.80 6.12 -5.33
CA ASN A 17 -12.12 5.65 -5.74
C ASN A 17 -12.26 4.16 -5.47
N ASN A 18 -13.47 3.64 -5.61
CA ASN A 18 -13.76 2.22 -5.45
C ASN A 18 -13.06 1.31 -6.49
N THR A 19 -12.37 1.91 -7.47
CA THR A 19 -11.64 1.25 -8.56
C THR A 19 -10.20 1.70 -8.70
N PHE A 20 -9.74 2.71 -7.95
CA PHE A 20 -8.39 3.25 -8.11
C PHE A 20 -7.72 3.46 -6.76
N ARG A 21 -6.51 2.92 -6.65
CA ARG A 21 -5.67 3.00 -5.46
C ARG A 21 -4.27 3.43 -5.86
N ILE A 22 -3.71 4.32 -5.06
CA ILE A 22 -2.31 4.72 -5.16
C ILE A 22 -1.62 4.49 -3.83
N GLY A 23 -0.37 4.05 -3.86
CA GLY A 23 0.45 3.82 -2.69
C GLY A 23 1.83 4.41 -2.88
N TYR A 24 2.43 4.82 -1.78
CA TYR A 24 3.81 5.26 -1.72
C TYR A 24 4.47 4.63 -0.50
N ALA A 25 5.63 4.04 -0.72
CA ALA A 25 6.42 3.37 0.30
C ALA A 25 7.83 3.96 0.32
N TYR A 26 8.32 4.21 1.53
CA TYR A 26 9.66 4.70 1.76
C TYR A 26 10.33 3.87 2.84
N ASP A 27 11.37 3.14 2.45
CA ASP A 27 12.17 2.33 3.36
C ASP A 27 13.51 3.01 3.66
N TYR A 28 13.68 3.44 4.91
CA TYR A 28 14.90 4.03 5.44
C TYR A 28 15.67 3.00 6.28
N SER A 29 16.78 2.52 5.76
CA SER A 29 17.62 1.53 6.43
C SER A 29 18.53 2.21 7.46
N ILE A 30 18.38 1.87 8.75
CA ILE A 30 19.06 2.56 9.88
C ILE A 30 20.40 1.87 10.25
N THR A 31 20.72 0.72 9.66
CA THR A 31 21.97 -0.03 9.89
C THR A 31 23.18 0.62 9.25
N SER A 32 24.36 0.38 9.85
CA SER A 32 25.72 0.80 9.44
C SER A 32 26.15 0.54 7.99
N MET A 33 25.29 -0.07 7.18
CA MET A 33 25.39 -0.20 5.72
C MET A 33 24.84 1.05 4.96
N THR A 34 24.55 2.15 5.67
CA THR A 34 24.06 3.43 5.10
C THR A 34 25.01 4.04 4.07
N LYS A 35 26.29 3.62 4.03
CA LYS A 35 27.27 4.16 3.07
C LYS A 35 27.04 3.72 1.62
N TYR A 36 26.17 2.72 1.37
CA TYR A 36 25.95 2.16 0.03
C TYR A 36 24.48 2.04 -0.40
N THR A 37 23.50 2.15 0.51
CA THR A 37 22.07 2.08 0.18
C THR A 37 21.38 3.38 0.60
N SER A 38 20.95 4.17 -0.39
CA SER A 38 20.35 5.49 -0.21
C SER A 38 18.88 5.49 0.26
N GLY A 39 18.33 4.35 0.67
CA GLY A 39 16.89 4.16 0.83
C GLY A 39 16.17 3.99 -0.52
N THR A 40 14.98 3.37 -0.49
CA THR A 40 14.20 3.07 -1.70
C THR A 40 12.89 3.83 -1.67
N HIS A 41 12.54 4.45 -2.79
CA HIS A 41 11.23 5.08 -3.02
C HIS A 41 10.41 4.16 -3.92
N GLU A 42 9.37 3.56 -3.37
CA GLU A 42 8.51 2.65 -4.12
C GLU A 42 7.13 3.31 -4.33
N VAL A 43 6.64 3.24 -5.57
CA VAL A 43 5.31 3.74 -5.92
C VAL A 43 4.45 2.56 -6.32
N LEU A 44 3.25 2.49 -5.75
CA LEU A 44 2.25 1.47 -6.06
C LEU A 44 1.04 2.11 -6.76
N ILE A 45 0.55 1.48 -7.82
CA ILE A 45 -0.68 1.89 -8.51
C ILE A 45 -1.54 0.65 -8.71
N GLY A 46 -2.81 0.73 -8.31
CA GLY A 46 -3.81 -0.32 -8.46
C GLY A 46 -5.05 0.19 -9.17
N PHE A 47 -5.53 -0.57 -10.14
CA PHE A 47 -6.73 -0.27 -10.91
C PHE A 47 -7.63 -1.52 -10.99
N ASP A 48 -8.89 -1.38 -10.56
CA ASP A 48 -9.89 -2.44 -10.64
C ASP A 48 -10.82 -2.20 -11.84
N PHE A 49 -10.79 -3.11 -12.82
CA PHE A 49 -11.58 -2.99 -14.06
C PHE A 49 -13.06 -3.36 -13.91
N TYR A 50 -13.46 -3.99 -12.80
CA TYR A 50 -14.83 -4.47 -12.59
C TYR A 50 -15.57 -3.57 -11.60
N LYS A 51 -16.73 -3.03 -12.00
CA LYS A 51 -17.68 -2.43 -11.06
C LYS A 51 -18.19 -3.54 -10.13
N LYS A 52 -18.18 -3.29 -8.80
CA LYS A 52 -19.02 -4.04 -7.85
C LYS A 52 -20.46 -3.92 -8.35
N THR A 53 -20.90 -4.89 -9.14
CA THR A 53 -22.32 -5.08 -9.39
C THR A 53 -22.84 -5.64 -8.09
N GLU A 54 -23.60 -4.84 -7.35
CA GLU A 54 -24.38 -5.31 -6.21
C GLU A 54 -25.50 -6.22 -6.72
N THR A 55 -25.12 -7.40 -7.22
CA THR A 55 -26.09 -8.46 -7.42
C THR A 55 -26.39 -9.02 -6.04
N VAL A 56 -27.29 -8.36 -5.31
CA VAL A 56 -27.95 -8.93 -4.13
C VAL A 56 -28.68 -10.19 -4.62
N ARG A 57 -27.99 -11.33 -4.55
CA ARG A 57 -28.46 -12.59 -5.13
C ARG A 57 -29.38 -13.38 -4.20
N SER A 58 -29.90 -12.76 -3.14
CA SER A 58 -31.00 -13.28 -2.33
C SER A 58 -31.56 -12.21 -1.39
N PRO A 59 -32.64 -11.51 -1.77
CA PRO A 59 -33.43 -10.79 -0.77
C PRO A 59 -34.12 -11.84 0.10
N ARG A 60 -33.61 -12.04 1.32
CA ARG A 60 -34.35 -12.80 2.33
C ARG A 60 -35.43 -11.88 2.90
N TYR A 61 -36.66 -12.16 2.54
CA TYR A 61 -37.84 -11.63 3.22
C TYR A 61 -37.90 -12.29 4.61
N PHE A 62 -37.99 -11.46 5.65
CA PHE A 62 -38.37 -11.88 7.00
C PHE A 62 -39.88 -11.76 7.17
#